data_AF-A0A3D1MA30-F1
#
_entry.id   AF-A0A3D1MA30-F1
#
_cell.length_a   1.000
_cell.length_b   1.000
_cell.length_c   1.000
_cell.angle_alpha   90.00
_cell.angle_beta   90.00
_cell.angle_gamma   90.00
#
_symmetry.space_group_name_H-M   'P 1'
#
loop_
_entity.id
_entity.type
_entity.pdbx_description
1 polymer ?
#
loop_
_entity_poly.entity_id
_entity_poly.type
_entity_poly.pdbx_seq_one_letter_code
_entity_poly.pdbx_strand_id
1 'polypeptide(L)'
;MKRFTAILFYVLLSLDLASYGQNIDLHQYFDNLDDLEVSLITAAPSDLVYGTWGHSALRLRSLNGTTRQDLVINYGMFDYRTEHFVSKFIRGVLPYSLGIEPYNSFM
;
A
#
# COMPACT_ATOMS: atom_id res chain seq x y z
N MET A 1 -16.07 10.37 -40.43
CA MET A 1 -16.91 10.90 -39.33
C MET A 1 -17.23 9.84 -38.27
N LYS A 2 -17.96 8.75 -38.58
CA LYS A 2 -18.35 7.71 -37.59
C LYS A 2 -17.20 7.12 -36.73
N ARG A 3 -16.02 6.88 -37.33
CA ARG A 3 -14.84 6.38 -36.62
C ARG A 3 -14.25 7.39 -35.62
N PHE A 4 -14.28 8.67 -35.97
CA PHE A 4 -13.79 9.75 -35.10
C PHE A 4 -14.73 9.93 -33.91
N THR A 5 -16.04 9.86 -34.14
CA THR A 5 -17.06 9.90 -33.08
C THR A 5 -16.92 8.71 -32.11
N ALA A 6 -16.63 7.50 -32.62
CA ALA A 6 -16.40 6.33 -31.78
C ALA A 6 -15.12 6.46 -30.93
N ILE A 7 -14.01 6.93 -31.50
CA ILE A 7 -12.76 7.17 -30.76
C ILE A 7 -12.97 8.22 -29.68
N LEU A 8 -13.62 9.34 -30.00
CA LEU A 8 -13.94 10.38 -29.04
C LEU A 8 -14.81 9.85 -27.89
N PHE A 9 -15.78 8.99 -28.19
CA PHE A 9 -16.63 8.35 -27.18
C PHE A 9 -15.84 7.40 -26.26
N TYR A 10 -14.93 6.59 -26.80
CA TYR A 10 -14.05 5.74 -25.99
C TYR A 10 -13.09 6.55 -25.11
N VAL A 11 -12.54 7.64 -25.62
CA VAL A 11 -11.68 8.55 -24.85
C VAL A 11 -12.47 9.18 -23.70
N LEU A 12 -13.68 9.67 -23.96
CA LEU A 12 -14.57 10.21 -22.91
C LEU A 12 -14.96 9.16 -21.86
N LEU A 13 -15.26 7.92 -22.26
CA LEU A 13 -15.53 6.83 -21.31
C LEU A 13 -14.34 6.47 -20.43
N SER A 14 -13.11 6.65 -20.94
CA SER A 14 -11.89 6.35 -20.19
C SER A 14 -11.45 7.47 -19.24
N LEU A 15 -11.95 8.70 -19.42
CA LEU A 15 -11.60 9.86 -18.61
C LEU A 15 -12.29 9.88 -17.24
N ASP A 16 -13.36 9.11 -17.06
CA ASP A 16 -14.14 9.06 -15.80
C ASP A 16 -13.66 7.98 -14.81
N LEU A 17 -12.54 7.31 -15.10
CA LEU A 17 -11.92 6.37 -14.15
C LEU A 17 -11.16 7.16 -13.08
N ALA A 18 -11.88 7.65 -12.09
CA ALA A 18 -11.27 8.21 -10.88
C ALA A 18 -10.37 7.13 -10.23
N SER A 19 -9.06 7.37 -10.24
CA SER A 19 -8.10 6.52 -9.52
C SER A 19 -8.16 6.88 -8.05
N TYR A 20 -8.74 5.99 -7.24
CA TYR A 20 -8.70 6.12 -5.79
C TYR A 20 -7.35 5.62 -5.27
N GLY A 21 -6.55 6.53 -4.72
CA GLY A 21 -5.30 6.23 -4.04
C GLY A 21 -5.35 6.69 -2.59
N GLN A 22 -4.74 5.93 -1.68
CA GLN A 22 -4.48 6.40 -0.33
C GLN A 22 -3.18 7.20 -0.32
N ASN A 23 -3.23 8.41 0.26
CA ASN A 23 -2.07 9.26 0.42
C ASN A 23 -1.66 9.27 1.90
N ILE A 24 -0.36 9.20 2.15
CA ILE A 24 0.22 9.32 3.48
C ILE A 24 0.99 10.63 3.51
N ASP A 25 0.67 11.51 4.45
CA ASP A 25 1.48 12.70 4.73
C ASP A 25 2.62 12.32 5.67
N LEU A 26 3.83 12.19 5.13
CA LEU A 26 5.01 11.81 5.91
C LEU A 26 5.42 12.87 6.93
N HIS A 27 5.03 14.15 6.73
CA HIS A 27 5.32 15.21 7.70
C HIS A 27 4.56 15.03 9.02
N GLN A 28 3.54 14.17 9.06
CA GLN A 28 2.89 13.76 10.32
C GLN A 28 3.78 12.86 11.19
N TYR A 29 4.77 12.21 10.58
CA TYR A 29 5.62 11.21 11.25
C TYR A 29 7.07 11.68 11.37
N PHE A 30 7.54 12.49 10.43
CA PHE A 30 8.94 12.92 10.34
C PHE A 30 9.03 14.44 10.27
N ASP A 31 9.82 15.03 11.17
CA ASP A 31 10.07 16.48 11.19
C ASP A 31 10.90 16.94 9.98
N ASN A 32 11.81 16.07 9.51
CA ASN A 32 12.64 16.28 8.33
C ASN A 32 12.70 15.01 7.49
N LEU A 33 12.57 15.15 6.16
CA LEU A 33 12.63 14.07 5.19
C LEU A 33 14.00 13.94 4.49
N ASP A 34 14.90 14.92 4.66
CA ASP A 34 16.20 14.96 3.99
C ASP A 34 17.14 13.81 4.44
N ASP A 35 16.99 13.36 5.68
CA ASP A 35 17.81 12.32 6.31
C ASP A 35 17.06 10.99 6.49
N LEU A 36 16.09 10.71 5.62
CA LEU A 36 15.29 9.50 5.69
C LEU A 36 15.96 8.35 4.91
N GLU A 37 16.22 7.24 5.60
CA GLU A 37 16.59 5.99 4.94
C GLU A 37 15.33 5.22 4.53
N VAL A 38 15.25 4.88 3.24
CA VAL A 38 14.19 4.03 2.70
C VAL A 38 14.77 2.67 2.34
N SER A 39 14.19 1.61 2.88
CA SER A 39 14.56 0.23 2.57
C SER A 39 13.33 -0.61 2.24
N LEU A 40 13.53 -1.67 1.45
CA LEU A 40 12.51 -2.68 1.22
C LEU A 40 12.74 -3.83 2.21
N ILE A 41 11.73 -4.16 2.99
CA ILE A 41 11.71 -5.39 3.80
C ILE A 41 10.95 -6.44 3.03
N THR A 42 11.52 -7.64 2.92
CA THR A 42 10.84 -8.82 2.36
C THR A 42 10.80 -9.91 3.43
N ALA A 43 9.60 -10.21 3.92
CA ALA A 43 9.34 -11.30 4.83
C ALA A 43 9.20 -12.62 4.03
N ALA A 44 9.79 -13.69 4.57
CA ALA A 44 9.66 -15.02 3.99
C ALA A 44 8.21 -15.53 4.04
N PRO A 45 7.87 -16.55 3.23
CA PRO A 45 6.57 -17.22 3.31
C PRO A 45 6.19 -17.68 4.73
N SER A 46 4.89 -17.68 5.02
CA SER A 46 4.30 -18.26 6.23
C SER A 46 3.12 -19.18 5.91
N ASP A 47 2.67 -19.94 6.91
CA ASP A 47 1.53 -20.87 6.79
C ASP A 47 0.17 -20.15 6.72
N LEU A 48 0.14 -18.84 6.89
CA LEU A 48 -1.07 -18.03 6.74
C LEU A 48 -1.38 -17.86 5.26
N VAL A 49 -2.65 -18.04 4.87
CA VAL A 49 -3.06 -17.97 3.45
C VAL A 49 -2.58 -16.71 2.73
N TYR A 50 -2.54 -15.58 3.45
CA TYR A 50 -2.10 -14.29 2.94
C TYR A 50 -0.60 -14.04 3.00
N GLY A 51 0.15 -14.91 3.68
CA GLY A 51 1.60 -14.89 3.76
C GLY A 51 2.29 -16.00 2.98
N THR A 52 1.55 -16.86 2.27
CA THR A 52 2.10 -18.02 1.53
C THR A 52 3.18 -17.67 0.52
N TRP A 53 3.19 -16.43 0.01
CA TRP A 53 4.19 -15.94 -0.95
C TRP A 53 5.18 -14.94 -0.35
N GLY A 54 5.22 -14.87 0.98
CA GLY A 54 5.91 -13.81 1.70
C GLY A 54 5.15 -12.49 1.61
N HIS A 55 5.79 -11.43 2.08
CA HIS A 55 5.24 -10.08 2.06
C HIS A 55 6.37 -9.08 1.88
N SER A 56 6.09 -7.94 1.26
CA SER A 56 7.05 -6.85 1.15
C SER A 56 6.44 -5.54 1.62
N ALA A 57 7.25 -4.74 2.30
CA ALA A 57 6.85 -3.46 2.84
C ALA A 57 8.02 -2.46 2.76
N LEU A 58 7.72 -1.17 2.72
CA LEU A 58 8.74 -0.13 2.75
C LEU A 58 9.03 0.25 4.20
N ARG A 59 10.29 0.28 4.59
CA ARG A 59 10.73 0.82 5.88
C ARG A 59 11.31 2.20 5.69
N LEU A 60 10.83 3.14 6.50
CA LEU A 60 11.26 4.53 6.56
C LEU A 60 11.88 4.77 7.94
N ARG A 61 13.19 5.03 7.97
CA ARG A 61 13.94 5.21 9.20
C ARG A 61 14.65 6.55 9.19
N SER A 62 14.37 7.37 10.20
CA SER A 62 15.09 8.63 10.37
C SER A 62 16.54 8.37 10.82
N LEU A 63 17.51 8.92 10.09
CA LEU A 63 18.93 8.80 10.43
C LEU A 63 19.38 9.85 11.44
N ASN A 64 18.73 11.02 11.43
CA ASN A 64 19.08 12.19 12.24
C ASN A 64 17.84 12.80 12.94
N GLY A 65 18.03 13.43 14.10
CA GLY A 65 16.95 14.13 14.83
C GLY A 65 16.72 13.63 16.25
N THR A 66 15.89 14.34 17.01
CA THR A 66 15.57 14.02 18.41
C THR A 66 14.59 12.86 18.56
N THR A 67 13.77 12.60 17.54
CA THR A 67 12.77 11.53 17.52
C THR A 67 13.21 10.46 16.53
N ARG A 68 13.75 9.33 17.01
CA ARG A 68 14.11 8.19 16.16
C ARG A 68 12.84 7.45 15.72
N GLN A 69 12.26 7.89 14.61
CA GLN A 69 11.13 7.22 13.98
C GLN A 69 11.62 6.12 13.04
N ASP A 70 11.01 4.95 13.17
CA ASP A 70 11.35 3.75 12.42
C ASP A 70 10.05 3.01 12.10
N LEU A 71 9.52 3.28 10.91
CA LEU A 71 8.17 2.92 10.50
C LEU A 71 8.22 1.98 9.30
N VAL A 72 7.25 1.08 9.24
CA VAL A 72 7.00 0.22 8.10
C VAL A 72 5.66 0.60 7.48
N ILE A 73 5.70 0.88 6.19
CA ILE A 73 4.56 1.19 5.34
C ILE A 73 4.20 -0.09 4.58
N ASN A 74 3.14 -0.73 5.04
CA ASN A 74 2.55 -1.90 4.41
C ASN A 74 1.59 -1.45 3.30
N TYR A 75 1.74 -2.03 2.12
CA TYR A 75 0.78 -1.88 1.04
C TYR A 75 0.08 -3.22 0.82
N GLY A 76 -1.24 -3.26 1.00
CA GLY A 76 -2.02 -4.49 0.89
C GLY A 76 -2.52 -5.05 2.23
N MET A 77 -2.65 -4.21 3.26
CA MET A 77 -3.33 -4.60 4.50
C MET A 77 -4.80 -4.90 4.26
N PHE A 78 -5.38 -5.75 5.10
CA PHE A 78 -6.78 -6.18 5.00
C PHE A 78 -7.36 -6.43 6.40
N ASP A 79 -8.69 -6.45 6.52
CA ASP A 79 -9.37 -6.89 7.74
C ASP A 79 -9.71 -8.39 7.63
N TYR A 80 -9.10 -9.22 8.47
CA TYR A 80 -9.35 -10.67 8.55
C TYR A 80 -10.79 -11.02 8.95
N ARG A 81 -11.53 -10.08 9.54
CA ARG A 81 -12.95 -10.24 9.91
C ARG A 81 -13.89 -9.97 8.73
N THR A 82 -13.37 -9.61 7.56
CA THR A 82 -14.17 -9.42 6.34
C THR A 82 -14.93 -10.70 6.02
N GLU A 83 -16.25 -10.58 5.83
CA GLU A 83 -17.07 -11.73 5.44
C GLU A 83 -16.53 -12.38 4.15
N HIS A 84 -16.42 -13.72 4.16
CA HIS A 84 -15.82 -14.52 3.09
C HIS A 84 -14.36 -14.16 2.75
N PHE A 85 -13.58 -13.74 3.75
CA PHE A 85 -12.18 -13.30 3.62
C PHE A 85 -11.35 -14.12 2.61
N VAL A 86 -11.23 -15.44 2.81
CA VAL A 86 -10.40 -16.31 1.96
C VAL A 86 -10.82 -16.28 0.49
N SER A 87 -12.13 -16.32 0.21
CA SER A 87 -12.66 -16.25 -1.16
C SER A 87 -12.36 -14.89 -1.81
N LYS A 88 -12.51 -13.80 -1.07
CA LYS A 88 -12.20 -12.45 -1.54
C LYS A 88 -10.69 -12.24 -1.73
N PHE A 89 -9.87 -12.79 -0.83
CA PHE A 89 -8.41 -12.73 -0.89
C PHE A 89 -7.88 -13.38 -2.18
N ILE A 90 -8.27 -14.63 -2.44
CA ILE A 90 -7.85 -15.38 -3.64
C ILE A 90 -8.29 -14.67 -4.92
N ARG A 91 -9.44 -13.99 -4.90
CA ARG A 91 -9.95 -13.20 -6.04
C ARG A 91 -9.31 -11.81 -6.17
N GLY A 92 -8.53 -11.37 -5.20
CA GLY A 92 -7.93 -10.03 -5.19
C GLY A 92 -8.94 -8.89 -5.01
N VAL A 93 -10.11 -9.16 -4.41
CA VAL A 93 -11.21 -8.18 -4.26
C VAL A 93 -11.43 -7.71 -2.83
N LEU A 94 -10.46 -7.93 -1.94
CA LEU A 94 -10.52 -7.37 -0.60
C LEU A 94 -10.41 -5.85 -0.65
N PRO A 95 -11.02 -5.15 0.33
CA PRO A 95 -10.80 -3.73 0.53
C PRO A 95 -9.39 -3.54 1.13
N TYR A 96 -8.37 -3.59 0.28
CA TYR A 96 -6.99 -3.41 0.70
C TYR A 96 -6.72 -1.97 1.13
N SER A 97 -5.83 -1.80 2.10
CA SER A 97 -5.38 -0.49 2.57
C SER A 97 -3.87 -0.43 2.80
N LEU A 98 -3.37 0.80 2.93
CA LEU A 98 -2.08 1.10 3.50
C LEU A 98 -2.15 0.93 5.02
N GLY A 99 -1.09 0.36 5.59
CA GLY A 99 -0.87 0.31 7.03
C GLY A 99 0.45 0.96 7.39
N ILE A 100 0.48 1.68 8.51
CA ILE A 100 1.69 2.29 9.05
C ILE A 100 1.87 1.75 10.45
N GLU A 101 3.01 1.13 10.72
CA GLU A 101 3.32 0.58 12.04
C GLU A 101 4.80 0.74 12.38
N PRO A 102 5.18 0.74 13.67
CA PRO A 102 6.58 0.71 14.06
C PRO A 102 7.29 -0.54 13.53
N TYR A 103 8.57 -0.42 13.16
CA TYR A 103 9.37 -1.56 12.67
C TYR A 103 9.34 -2.78 13.59
N ASN A 104 9.37 -2.56 14.91
CA ASN A 104 9.31 -3.65 15.89
C ASN A 104 7.95 -4.36 15.96
N SER A 105 6.87 -3.73 15.47
CA SER A 105 5.55 -4.36 15.39
C SER A 105 5.39 -5.23 14.14
N PHE A 106 6.15 -4.91 13.08
CA PHE A 106 6.16 -5.66 11.82
C PHE A 106 6.97 -6.98 11.91
N MET A 107 8.02 -6.98 12.73
CA MET A 107 8.94 -8.13 12.93
C MET A 107 8.37 -9.15 13.92
#